data_AF-A0A6L2PUT1-F1
#
_entry.id   AF-A0A6L2PUT1-F1
#
_cell.length_a   1.000
_cell.length_b   1.000
_cell.length_c   1.000
_cell.angle_alpha   90.00
_cell.angle_beta   90.00
_cell.angle_gamma   90.00
#
_symmetry.space_group_name_H-M   'P 1'
#
loop_
_entity.id
_entity.type
_entity.pdbx_description
1 polymer ?
#
loop_
_entity_poly.entity_id
_entity_poly.type
_entity_poly.pdbx_seq_one_letter_code
_entity_poly.pdbx_strand_id
1 'polypeptide(L)'
;MARQQEVDELFDVKNTFYIGNYQQCINEAQKLKPSTLALQIERDAFLYRAYIAQRKYRVVLDEINTGSPAELQPLKLLAEYFAAPSKRESIVANLDQQVSGNVDISNHTFVIVAASIYYLEQNYESALRILNEADHLEW
;
A
#
# COMPACT_ATOMS: atom_id res chain seq x y z
N MET A 1 1.09 35.20 8.06
CA MET A 1 2.16 34.17 8.04
C MET A 1 1.85 33.24 6.89
N ALA A 2 2.57 33.37 5.78
CA ALA A 2 2.36 32.47 4.64
C ALA A 2 2.76 31.06 5.09
N ARG A 3 1.82 30.10 5.05
CA ARG A 3 2.18 28.69 5.08
C ARG A 3 3.15 28.51 3.92
N GLN A 4 4.43 28.30 4.20
CA GLN A 4 5.31 27.63 3.25
C GLN A 4 4.58 26.32 2.93
N GLN A 5 4.02 26.22 1.73
CA GLN A 5 3.66 24.93 1.17
C GLN A 5 4.97 24.16 1.12
N GLU A 6 5.20 23.29 2.10
CA GLU A 6 6.20 22.24 1.95
C GLU A 6 5.89 21.58 0.61
N VAL A 7 6.84 21.66 -0.32
CA VAL A 7 6.69 21.06 -1.63
C VAL A 7 6.62 19.56 -1.38
N ASP A 8 5.45 18.95 -1.65
CA ASP A 8 5.31 17.50 -1.57
C ASP A 8 6.21 16.87 -2.64
N GLU A 9 7.35 16.32 -2.21
CA GLU A 9 8.34 15.67 -3.08
C GLU A 9 7.73 14.52 -3.88
N LEU A 10 6.63 13.93 -3.40
CA LEU A 10 5.95 12.80 -4.00
C LEU A 10 4.74 13.21 -4.84
N PHE A 11 4.51 14.51 -5.05
CA PHE A 11 3.34 15.02 -5.74
C PHE A 11 3.11 14.34 -7.11
N ASP A 12 4.13 14.28 -7.96
CA ASP A 12 4.02 13.68 -9.30
C ASP A 12 3.80 12.17 -9.24
N VAL A 13 4.42 11.48 -8.28
CA VAL A 13 4.26 10.04 -8.05
C VAL A 13 2.82 9.72 -7.64
N LYS A 14 2.30 10.44 -6.63
CA LYS A 14 0.92 10.33 -6.14
C LYS A 14 -0.08 10.61 -7.25
N ASN A 15 0.08 11.74 -7.94
CA ASN A 15 -0.84 12.16 -8.99
C ASN A 15 -0.91 11.14 -10.14
N THR A 16 0.25 10.68 -10.63
CA THR A 16 0.30 9.69 -11.72
C THR A 16 -0.26 8.33 -11.30
N PHE A 17 -0.10 7.92 -10.03
CA PHE A 17 -0.73 6.73 -9.48
C PHE A 17 -2.26 6.84 -9.47
N TYR A 18 -2.81 7.93 -8.92
CA TYR A 18 -4.26 8.08 -8.75
C TYR A 18 -5.03 8.21 -10.06
N ILE A 19 -4.43 8.79 -11.11
CA ILE A 19 -5.03 8.83 -12.45
C ILE A 19 -4.89 7.52 -13.23
N GLY A 20 -4.29 6.48 -12.62
CA GLY A 20 -4.10 5.16 -13.23
C GLY A 20 -2.93 5.07 -14.21
N ASN A 21 -2.08 6.10 -14.31
CA ASN A 21 -0.89 6.07 -15.15
C ASN A 21 0.29 5.41 -14.43
N TYR A 22 0.14 4.11 -14.16
CA TYR A 22 1.07 3.34 -13.34
C TYR A 22 2.50 3.27 -13.93
N GLN A 23 2.65 3.27 -15.25
CA GLN A 23 3.98 3.23 -15.85
C GLN A 23 4.73 4.55 -15.64
N GLN A 24 4.03 5.68 -15.72
CA GLN A 24 4.62 6.98 -15.41
C GLN A 24 4.93 7.09 -13.91
N CYS A 25 4.04 6.62 -13.04
CA CYS A 25 4.29 6.53 -11.59
C CYS A 25 5.60 5.78 -11.28
N ILE A 26 5.82 4.61 -11.91
CA ILE A 26 7.05 3.83 -11.74
C ILE A 26 8.28 4.65 -12.19
N ASN A 27 8.19 5.28 -13.36
CA ASN A 27 9.29 6.08 -13.92
C ASN A 27 9.64 7.27 -13.02
N GLU A 28 8.65 7.99 -12.50
CA GLU A 28 8.87 9.14 -11.62
C GLU A 28 9.39 8.71 -10.25
N ALA A 29 8.86 7.62 -9.67
CA ALA A 29 9.35 7.06 -8.42
C ALA A 29 10.82 6.62 -8.52
N GLN A 30 11.24 5.99 -9.61
CA GLN A 30 12.64 5.56 -9.80
C GLN A 30 13.64 6.72 -9.98
N LYS A 31 13.18 7.85 -10.53
CA LYS A 31 14.02 9.05 -10.69
C LYS A 31 14.16 9.84 -9.39
N LEU A 32 13.14 9.78 -8.53
CA LEU A 32 13.07 10.58 -7.32
C LEU A 32 14.10 10.10 -6.29
N LYS A 33 14.80 11.05 -5.68
CA LYS A 33 15.70 10.84 -4.54
C LYS A 33 15.12 11.55 -3.31
N PRO A 34 14.29 10.86 -2.50
CA PRO A 34 13.62 11.43 -1.36
C PRO A 34 14.62 11.98 -0.33
N SER A 35 14.28 13.11 0.29
CA SER A 35 15.14 13.76 1.29
C SER A 35 15.18 13.03 2.64
N THR A 36 14.16 12.22 2.95
CA THR A 36 14.03 11.50 4.23
C THR A 36 13.69 10.03 4.03
N LEU A 37 14.00 9.21 5.04
CA LEU A 37 13.66 7.78 5.04
C LEU A 37 12.14 7.57 4.99
N ALA A 38 11.35 8.42 5.66
CA ALA A 38 9.89 8.35 5.62
C ALA A 38 9.35 8.55 4.19
N LEU A 39 9.82 9.59 3.49
CA LEU A 39 9.46 9.83 2.09
C LEU A 39 9.97 8.71 1.16
N GLN A 40 11.09 8.07 1.49
CA GLN A 40 11.58 6.92 0.76
C GLN A 40 10.65 5.71 0.88
N ILE A 41 10.18 5.42 2.10
CA ILE A 41 9.21 4.35 2.35
C ILE A 41 7.89 4.66 1.63
N GLU A 42 7.41 5.89 1.70
CA GLU A 42 6.16 6.31 1.05
C GLU A 42 6.27 6.21 -0.49
N ARG A 43 7.37 6.68 -1.08
CA ARG A 43 7.68 6.50 -2.51
C ARG A 43 7.65 5.03 -2.91
N ASP A 44 8.31 4.18 -2.13
CA ASP A 44 8.40 2.75 -2.40
C ASP A 44 7.01 2.09 -2.29
N ALA A 45 6.17 2.54 -1.36
CA ALA A 45 4.79 2.09 -1.27
C ALA A 45 4.00 2.38 -2.57
N PHE A 46 4.11 3.59 -3.13
CA PHE A 46 3.49 3.92 -4.41
C PHE A 46 4.08 3.12 -5.58
N LEU A 47 5.39 2.94 -5.62
CA LEU A 47 6.08 2.14 -6.64
C LEU A 47 5.55 0.70 -6.66
N TYR A 48 5.48 0.05 -5.50
CA TYR A 48 4.98 -1.33 -5.41
C TYR A 48 3.48 -1.41 -5.70
N ARG A 49 2.66 -0.46 -5.24
CA ARG A 49 1.23 -0.40 -5.61
C ARG A 49 1.05 -0.27 -7.13
N ALA A 50 1.88 0.53 -7.81
CA ALA A 50 1.86 0.65 -9.27
C ALA A 50 2.24 -0.68 -9.95
N TYR A 51 3.22 -1.41 -9.42
CA TYR A 51 3.55 -2.76 -9.92
C TYR A 51 2.40 -3.75 -9.73
N ILE A 52 1.73 -3.75 -8.57
CA ILE A 52 0.54 -4.58 -8.32
C ILE A 52 -0.57 -4.24 -9.32
N ALA A 53 -0.84 -2.95 -9.55
CA ALA A 53 -1.86 -2.50 -10.49
C ALA A 53 -1.55 -2.94 -11.94
N GLN A 54 -0.28 -3.04 -12.32
CA GLN A 54 0.17 -3.60 -13.60
C GLN A 54 0.22 -5.14 -13.64
N ARG A 55 -0.23 -5.83 -12.59
CA ARG A 55 -0.15 -7.29 -12.42
C ARG A 55 1.27 -7.86 -12.39
N LYS A 56 2.27 -7.03 -12.09
CA LYS A 56 3.69 -7.42 -11.98
C LYS A 56 4.01 -7.89 -10.56
N TYR A 57 3.22 -8.85 -10.05
CA TYR A 57 3.29 -9.28 -8.64
C TYR A 57 4.65 -9.86 -8.26
N ARG A 58 5.32 -10.54 -9.20
CA ARG A 58 6.64 -11.16 -8.97
C ARG A 58 7.69 -10.14 -8.51
N VAL A 59 7.69 -8.95 -9.09
CA VAL A 59 8.62 -7.87 -8.70
C VAL A 59 8.44 -7.53 -7.22
N VAL A 60 7.19 -7.35 -6.79
CA VAL A 60 6.85 -7.01 -5.41
C VAL A 60 7.23 -8.14 -4.43
N LEU A 61 6.98 -9.39 -4.82
CA LEU A 61 7.31 -10.57 -4.00
C LEU A 61 8.82 -10.80 -3.86
N ASP A 62 9.59 -10.50 -4.90
CA ASP A 62 11.05 -10.67 -4.94
C ASP A 62 11.77 -9.50 -4.24
N GLU A 63 11.27 -8.27 -4.35
CA GLU A 63 11.91 -7.07 -3.79
C GLU A 63 11.54 -6.82 -2.31
N ILE A 64 10.32 -7.15 -1.87
CA ILE A 64 9.92 -7.01 -0.46
C ILE A 64 10.31 -8.29 0.30
N ASN A 65 11.29 -8.19 1.19
CA ASN A 65 11.81 -9.30 1.99
C ASN A 65 11.61 -9.07 3.50
N THR A 66 12.09 -9.98 4.34
CA THR A 66 11.95 -9.90 5.80
C THR A 66 12.70 -8.73 6.44
N GLY A 67 13.66 -8.12 5.74
CA GLY A 67 14.36 -6.91 6.15
C GLY A 67 13.73 -5.62 5.65
N SER A 68 12.66 -5.69 4.85
CA SER A 68 11.94 -4.50 4.37
C SER A 68 11.11 -3.85 5.48
N PRO A 69 10.92 -2.52 5.44
CA PRO A 69 10.10 -1.77 6.39
C PRO A 69 8.71 -2.39 6.60
N ALA A 70 8.19 -2.29 7.82
CA ALA A 70 6.90 -2.89 8.22
C ALA A 70 5.73 -2.29 7.42
N GLU A 71 5.87 -1.05 6.97
CA GLU A 71 4.94 -0.29 6.14
C GLU A 71 4.77 -0.89 4.74
N LEU A 72 5.75 -1.63 4.24
CA LEU A 72 5.73 -2.24 2.91
C LEU A 72 5.27 -3.71 2.94
N GLN A 73 5.37 -4.38 4.08
CA GLN A 73 4.94 -5.78 4.23
C GLN A 73 3.49 -6.04 3.79
N PRO A 74 2.51 -5.14 4.05
CA PRO A 74 1.14 -5.33 3.57
C PRO A 74 1.06 -5.43 2.04
N LEU A 75 1.89 -4.69 1.31
CA LEU A 75 1.89 -4.73 -0.17
C LEU A 75 2.34 -6.09 -0.69
N LYS A 76 3.25 -6.76 0.02
CA LYS A 76 3.64 -8.14 -0.28
C LYS A 76 2.47 -9.11 -0.10
N LEU A 77 1.72 -8.96 1.00
CA LEU A 77 0.53 -9.75 1.26
C LEU A 77 -0.51 -9.59 0.14
N LEU A 78 -0.74 -8.34 -0.30
CA LEU A 78 -1.64 -8.04 -1.41
C LEU A 78 -1.16 -8.67 -2.72
N ALA A 79 0.14 -8.59 -3.01
CA ALA A 79 0.73 -9.22 -4.19
C ALA A 79 0.59 -10.75 -4.16
N GLU A 80 0.78 -11.37 -2.99
CA GLU A 80 0.59 -12.82 -2.81
C GLU A 80 -0.88 -13.23 -3.00
N TYR A 81 -1.83 -12.44 -2.46
CA TYR A 81 -3.27 -12.66 -2.63
C TYR A 81 -3.69 -12.68 -4.11
N PHE A 82 -3.12 -11.78 -4.92
CA PHE A 82 -3.38 -11.75 -6.36
C PHE A 82 -2.63 -12.83 -7.14
N ALA A 83 -1.38 -13.15 -6.75
CA ALA A 83 -0.54 -14.11 -7.45
C ALA A 83 -0.95 -15.58 -7.19
N ALA A 84 -1.47 -15.90 -6.01
CA ALA A 84 -1.77 -17.26 -5.57
C ALA A 84 -3.24 -17.41 -5.10
N PRO A 85 -4.19 -17.69 -6.01
CA PRO A 85 -5.59 -17.89 -5.65
C PRO A 85 -5.83 -18.97 -4.59
N SER A 86 -5.00 -20.01 -4.57
CA SER A 86 -5.08 -21.11 -3.59
C SER A 86 -4.74 -20.70 -2.16
N LYS A 87 -4.10 -19.53 -1.95
CA LYS A 87 -3.71 -19.04 -0.63
C LYS A 87 -4.67 -17.98 -0.08
N ARG A 88 -5.68 -17.56 -0.85
CA ARG A 88 -6.57 -16.45 -0.46
C ARG A 88 -7.25 -16.68 0.89
N GLU A 89 -7.83 -17.85 1.10
CA GLU A 89 -8.48 -18.18 2.39
C GLU A 89 -7.49 -18.07 3.56
N SER A 90 -6.27 -18.59 3.42
CA SER A 90 -5.24 -18.48 4.46
C SER A 90 -4.79 -17.04 4.72
N ILE A 91 -4.72 -16.22 3.66
CA ILE A 91 -4.36 -14.80 3.77
C ILE A 91 -5.46 -14.02 4.49
N VAL A 92 -6.73 -14.25 4.14
CA VAL A 92 -7.89 -13.61 4.79
C VAL A 92 -7.94 -14.00 6.27
N ALA A 93 -7.78 -15.29 6.60
CA ALA A 93 -7.75 -15.74 7.98
C ALA A 93 -6.59 -15.12 8.79
N ASN A 94 -5.41 -14.97 8.18
CA ASN A 94 -4.29 -14.30 8.82
C ASN A 94 -4.54 -12.80 9.01
N LEU A 95 -5.21 -12.17 8.05
CA LEU A 95 -5.59 -10.77 8.12
C LEU A 95 -6.63 -10.52 9.22
N ASP A 96 -7.63 -11.39 9.35
CA ASP A 96 -8.61 -11.35 10.45
C ASP A 96 -7.92 -11.45 11.82
N GLN A 97 -6.90 -12.32 11.95
CA GLN A 97 -6.10 -12.41 13.17
C GLN A 97 -5.35 -11.11 13.47
N GLN A 98 -4.73 -10.50 12.45
CA GLN A 98 -4.02 -9.23 12.61
C GLN A 98 -4.98 -8.09 12.98
N VAL A 99 -6.17 -8.04 12.34
CA VAL A 99 -7.20 -7.02 12.60
C VAL A 99 -7.84 -7.18 13.97
N SER A 100 -8.04 -8.41 14.45
CA SER A 100 -8.53 -8.68 15.81
C SER A 100 -7.48 -8.40 16.90
N GLY A 101 -6.21 -8.25 16.52
CA GLY A 101 -5.13 -7.84 17.40
C GLY A 101 -5.09 -6.32 17.61
N ASN A 102 -4.04 -5.85 18.29
CA ASN A 102 -3.79 -4.42 18.44
C ASN A 102 -3.19 -3.88 17.12
N VAL A 103 -4.05 -3.60 16.13
CA VAL A 103 -3.65 -3.05 14.83
C VAL A 103 -2.95 -1.72 15.06
N ASP A 104 -1.75 -1.57 14.49
CA ASP A 104 -1.13 -0.25 14.40
C ASP A 104 -1.81 0.53 13.27
N ILE A 105 -2.87 1.25 13.63
CA ILE A 105 -3.68 2.08 12.74
C ILE A 105 -2.83 3.22 12.12
N SER A 106 -1.64 3.48 12.67
CA SER A 106 -0.67 4.43 12.11
C SER A 106 -0.12 3.98 10.76
N ASN A 107 -0.15 2.67 10.47
CA ASN A 107 0.28 2.13 9.17
C ASN A 107 -0.89 2.17 8.17
N HIS A 108 -1.06 3.32 7.52
CA HIS A 108 -2.10 3.53 6.51
C HIS A 108 -2.02 2.50 5.37
N THR A 109 -0.82 2.05 4.97
CA THR A 109 -0.65 1.06 3.89
C THR A 109 -1.28 -0.27 4.26
N PHE A 110 -1.18 -0.68 5.53
CA PHE A 110 -1.85 -1.88 6.03
C PHE A 110 -3.36 -1.76 5.90
N VAL A 111 -3.94 -0.66 6.37
CA VAL A 111 -5.39 -0.48 6.37
C VAL A 111 -5.95 -0.44 4.93
N ILE A 112 -5.26 0.19 3.95
CA ILE A 112 -5.66 0.18 2.53
C ILE A 112 -5.64 -1.25 1.97
N VAL A 113 -4.58 -1.99 2.25
CA VAL A 113 -4.44 -3.38 1.77
C VAL A 113 -5.53 -4.26 2.38
N ALA A 114 -5.75 -4.18 3.68
CA ALA A 114 -6.76 -4.94 4.39
C ALA A 114 -8.16 -4.64 3.85
N ALA A 115 -8.52 -3.37 3.73
CA ALA A 115 -9.79 -2.95 3.13
C ALA A 115 -9.93 -3.44 1.69
N SER A 116 -8.86 -3.39 0.89
CA SER A 116 -8.86 -3.88 -0.49
C SER A 116 -9.11 -5.39 -0.56
N ILE A 117 -8.48 -6.18 0.29
CA ILE A 117 -8.68 -7.64 0.36
C ILE A 117 -10.10 -7.95 0.81
N TYR A 118 -10.61 -7.31 1.86
CA TYR A 118 -11.99 -7.49 2.30
C TYR A 118 -13.02 -7.12 1.22
N TYR A 119 -12.77 -6.03 0.48
CA TYR A 119 -13.61 -5.65 -0.66
C TYR A 119 -13.64 -6.73 -1.74
N LEU A 120 -12.48 -7.32 -2.08
CA LEU A 120 -12.38 -8.41 -3.06
C LEU A 120 -13.09 -9.69 -2.61
N GLU A 121 -13.14 -9.94 -1.31
CA GLU A 121 -13.89 -11.05 -0.70
C GLU A 121 -15.38 -10.72 -0.44
N GLN A 122 -15.86 -9.57 -0.92
CA GLN A 122 -17.24 -9.07 -0.72
C GLN A 122 -17.63 -8.85 0.75
N ASN A 123 -16.64 -8.76 1.65
CA ASN A 123 -16.84 -8.43 3.06
C ASN A 123 -16.76 -6.92 3.27
N TYR A 124 -17.78 -6.21 2.79
CA TYR A 124 -17.81 -4.75 2.83
C TYR A 124 -17.89 -4.17 4.25
N GLU A 125 -18.46 -4.92 5.20
CA GLU A 125 -18.57 -4.49 6.59
C GLU A 125 -17.20 -4.40 7.25
N SER A 126 -16.36 -5.44 7.12
CA SER A 126 -15.00 -5.42 7.63
C SER A 126 -14.13 -4.37 6.93
N ALA A 127 -14.31 -4.18 5.63
CA ALA A 127 -13.62 -3.13 4.88
C ALA A 127 -13.97 -1.74 5.44
N LEU A 128 -15.25 -1.42 5.63
CA LEU A 128 -15.65 -0.11 6.16
C LEU A 128 -15.23 0.09 7.63
N ARG A 129 -15.25 -0.98 8.43
CA ARG A 129 -14.81 -0.92 9.83
C ARG A 129 -13.36 -0.48 9.94
N ILE A 130 -12.46 -1.11 9.17
CA ILE A 130 -11.03 -0.80 9.25
C ILE A 130 -10.73 0.60 8.66
N LEU A 131 -11.47 1.01 7.63
CA LEU A 131 -11.34 2.35 7.04
C LEU A 131 -11.80 3.45 8.01
N ASN A 132 -12.89 3.23 8.73
CA ASN A 132 -13.44 4.21 9.68
C ASN A 132 -12.48 4.49 10.86
N GLU A 133 -11.61 3.54 11.18
CA GLU A 133 -10.62 3.70 12.25
C GLU A 133 -9.42 4.55 11.82
N ALA A 134 -9.22 4.77 10.53
CA ALA A 134 -8.05 5.45 10.00
C ALA A 134 -8.34 6.91 9.61
N ASP A 135 -7.43 7.81 9.98
CA ASP A 135 -7.54 9.27 9.78
C ASP A 135 -6.48 9.73 8.76
N HIS A 136 -6.60 9.29 7.51
CA HIS A 136 -5.65 9.59 6.42
C HIS A 136 -6.39 9.96 5.12
N LEU A 137 -5.75 10.71 4.22
CA LEU A 137 -6.38 11.24 3.01
C LEU A 137 -6.67 10.18 1.94
N GLU A 138 -6.14 8.96 2.07
CA GLU A 138 -6.30 7.88 1.07
C GLU A 138 -7.55 7.02 1.30
N TRP A 139 -8.45 7.44 2.18
CA TRP A 139 -9.74 6.81 2.45
C TRP A 139 -10.87 7.45 1.64
#